data_AF-A0ABD2NUH9-F1
#
_entry.id   AF-A0ABD2NUH9-F1
#
_cell.length_a   1.000
_cell.length_b   1.000
_cell.length_c   1.000
_cell.angle_alpha   90.00
_cell.angle_beta   90.00
_cell.angle_gamma   90.00
#
_symmetry.space_group_name_H-M   'P 1'
#
loop_
_entity.id
_entity.type
_entity.pdbx_description
1 polymer ?
#
loop_
_entity_poly.entity_id
_entity_poly.type
_entity_poly.pdbx_seq_one_letter_code
_entity_poly.pdbx_strand_id
1 'polypeptide(L)'
;MFFRSSVLHAAKYAFYIGDGDAKTFSNLSDAKPYGDFVVKKLDCVLHVGRRMFRHLKDVKKSLVEKRKLARAEAKKKEEQDKKEAEHEQKNQAKVKQPRKKRKLGDEPVPQKTTDLTGKIMK
;
A
#
# COMPACT_ATOMS: atom_id res chain seq x y z
N MET A 1 45.92 3.36 -21.85
CA MET A 1 45.43 2.53 -22.99
C MET A 1 45.04 3.38 -24.20
N PHE A 2 44.14 4.37 -24.03
CA PHE A 2 43.60 5.18 -25.15
C PHE A 2 44.63 6.12 -25.82
N PHE A 3 45.54 6.73 -25.05
CA PHE A 3 46.60 7.60 -25.59
C PHE A 3 47.54 6.91 -26.60
N ARG A 4 47.67 5.58 -26.52
CA ARG A 4 48.53 4.83 -27.45
C ARG A 4 48.05 4.94 -28.90
N SER A 5 46.73 5.03 -29.12
CA SER A 5 46.14 5.16 -30.45
C SER A 5 46.51 6.49 -31.14
N SER A 6 46.59 7.58 -30.38
CA SER A 6 46.99 8.88 -30.94
C SER A 6 48.48 8.92 -31.27
N VAL A 7 49.32 8.31 -30.44
CA VAL A 7 50.78 8.28 -30.66
C VAL A 7 51.17 7.38 -31.84
N LEU A 8 50.61 6.17 -31.91
CA LEU A 8 51.04 5.19 -32.91
C LEU A 8 50.33 5.33 -34.26
N HIS A 9 49.09 5.83 -34.26
CA HIS A 9 48.22 5.76 -35.43
C HIS A 9 47.54 7.09 -35.76
N ALA A 10 47.88 8.18 -35.05
CA ALA A 10 47.21 9.48 -35.18
C ALA A 10 45.67 9.40 -35.09
N ALA A 11 45.15 8.37 -34.40
CA ALA A 11 43.73 8.05 -34.34
C ALA A 11 43.14 8.39 -32.97
N LYS A 12 41.85 8.76 -32.95
CA LYS A 12 41.10 9.08 -31.73
C LYS A 12 39.82 8.25 -31.66
N TYR A 13 39.51 7.69 -30.49
CA TYR A 13 38.22 7.04 -30.26
C TYR A 13 37.13 8.07 -29.98
N ALA A 14 36.14 8.16 -30.87
CA ALA A 14 34.96 9.00 -30.65
C ALA A 14 33.97 8.39 -29.65
N PHE A 15 33.88 7.06 -29.62
CA PHE A 15 32.90 6.32 -28.82
C PHE A 15 33.56 5.24 -27.97
N TYR A 16 33.10 5.11 -26.74
CA TYR A 16 33.42 4.02 -25.82
C TYR A 16 32.18 3.17 -25.59
N ILE A 17 32.26 1.87 -25.87
CA ILE A 17 31.17 0.93 -25.62
C ILE A 17 31.37 0.32 -24.24
N GLY A 18 30.51 0.67 -23.28
CA GLY A 18 30.53 0.13 -21.93
C GLY A 18 29.66 -1.13 -21.81
N ASP A 19 30.23 -2.22 -21.29
CA ASP A 19 29.49 -3.46 -20.99
C ASP A 19 28.84 -3.46 -19.59
N GLY A 20 28.90 -2.33 -18.89
CA GLY A 20 28.45 -2.21 -17.49
C GLY A 20 29.57 -1.89 -16.52
N ASP A 21 30.81 -1.79 -16.98
CA ASP A 21 31.92 -1.28 -16.19
C ASP A 21 31.84 0.26 -16.07
N ALA A 22 31.50 0.74 -14.88
CA ALA A 22 31.41 2.18 -14.61
C ALA A 22 32.79 2.83 -14.45
N LYS A 23 33.77 2.10 -13.89
CA LYS A 23 35.08 2.64 -13.51
C LYS A 23 35.93 3.04 -14.71
N THR A 24 35.92 2.22 -15.76
CA THR A 24 36.75 2.41 -16.96
C THR A 24 36.42 3.71 -17.68
N PHE A 25 35.13 4.04 -17.81
CA PHE A 25 34.72 5.30 -18.44
C PHE A 25 35.01 6.51 -17.55
N SER A 26 34.86 6.41 -16.23
CA SER A 26 35.25 7.49 -15.31
C SER A 26 36.73 7.82 -15.47
N ASN A 27 37.58 6.80 -15.36
CA ASN A 27 39.03 6.96 -15.52
C ASN A 27 39.40 7.52 -16.90
N LEU A 28 38.65 7.15 -17.96
CA LEU A 28 38.83 7.69 -19.30
C LEU A 28 38.45 9.18 -19.38
N SER A 29 37.34 9.56 -18.76
CA SER A 29 36.87 10.95 -18.70
C SER A 29 37.83 11.84 -17.92
N ASP A 30 38.38 11.33 -16.82
CA ASP A 30 39.33 12.05 -15.97
C ASP A 30 40.70 12.19 -16.65
N ALA A 31 41.16 11.13 -17.32
CA ALA A 31 42.45 11.11 -17.99
C ALA A 31 42.52 11.98 -19.26
N LYS A 32 41.38 12.38 -19.84
CA LYS A 32 41.25 13.22 -21.05
C LYS A 32 42.36 12.95 -22.09
N PRO A 33 42.46 11.71 -22.63
CA PRO A 33 43.60 11.28 -23.43
C PRO A 33 43.79 12.05 -24.74
N TYR A 34 42.80 12.86 -25.15
CA TYR A 34 42.80 13.63 -26.38
C TYR A 34 42.63 15.13 -26.15
N GLY A 35 42.91 15.63 -24.94
CA GLY A 35 42.73 17.03 -24.58
C GLY A 35 41.26 17.44 -24.61
N ASP A 36 40.91 18.34 -25.53
CA ASP A 36 39.56 18.90 -25.67
C ASP A 36 38.55 17.95 -26.32
N PHE A 37 39.03 16.85 -26.92
CA PHE A 37 38.15 15.89 -27.57
C PHE A 37 37.56 14.89 -26.56
N VAL A 38 36.25 15.01 -26.30
CA VAL A 38 35.52 14.19 -25.33
C VAL A 38 35.01 12.90 -25.98
N VAL A 39 35.36 11.76 -25.37
CA VAL A 39 34.87 10.44 -25.78
C VAL A 39 33.44 10.23 -25.28
N LYS A 40 32.52 9.88 -26.17
CA LYS A 40 31.11 9.61 -25.82
C LYS A 40 30.93 8.17 -25.34
N LYS A 41 30.22 7.98 -24.23
CA LYS A 41 29.83 6.65 -23.76
C LYS A 41 28.58 6.16 -24.49
N LEU A 42 28.65 4.94 -24.99
CA LEU A 42 27.51 4.13 -25.42
C LEU A 42 27.42 2.90 -24.52
N ASP A 43 26.21 2.41 -24.28
CA ASP A 43 26.01 1.15 -23.57
C ASP A 43 25.93 -0.02 -24.57
N CYS A 44 26.45 -1.19 -24.19
CA CYS A 44 26.32 -2.38 -25.01
C CYS A 44 24.85 -2.85 -25.06
N VAL A 45 24.46 -3.51 -26.15
CA VAL A 45 23.08 -3.99 -26.38
C VAL A 45 22.62 -4.93 -25.26
N LEU A 46 23.51 -5.80 -24.77
CA LEU A 46 23.21 -6.71 -23.66
C LEU A 46 22.90 -5.94 -22.36
N HIS A 47 23.65 -4.87 -22.09
CA HIS A 47 23.44 -4.05 -20.90
C HIS A 47 22.12 -3.27 -21.00
N VAL A 48 21.82 -2.71 -22.17
CA VAL A 48 20.52 -2.08 -22.44
C VAL A 48 19.38 -3.09 -22.24
N GLY A 49 19.50 -4.29 -22.80
CA GLY A 49 18.51 -5.36 -22.64
C GLY A 49 18.29 -5.75 -21.17
N ARG A 50 19.37 -5.93 -20.40
CA ARG A 50 19.29 -6.22 -18.95
C ARG A 50 18.60 -5.09 -18.16
N ARG A 51 18.90 -3.84 -18.48
CA ARG A 51 18.27 -2.66 -17.86
C ARG A 51 16.77 -2.64 -18.13
N MET A 52 16.37 -2.77 -19.40
CA MET A 52 14.96 -2.79 -19.81
C MET A 52 14.20 -3.95 -19.15
N PHE A 53 14.78 -5.16 -19.16
CA PHE A 53 14.19 -6.33 -18.52
C PHE A 53 13.92 -6.11 -17.02
N ARG A 54 14.87 -5.50 -16.30
CA ARG A 54 14.71 -5.19 -14.88
C ARG A 54 13.55 -4.21 -14.65
N HIS A 55 13.49 -3.12 -15.41
CA HIS A 55 12.39 -2.16 -15.30
C HIS A 55 11.01 -2.80 -15.56
N LEU A 56 10.89 -3.62 -16.62
CA LEU A 56 9.64 -4.32 -16.91
C LEU A 56 9.25 -5.30 -15.79
N LYS A 57 10.22 -5.99 -15.18
CA LYS A 57 9.98 -6.88 -14.05
C LYS A 57 9.48 -6.13 -12.82
N ASP A 58 10.03 -4.95 -12.55
CA ASP A 58 9.63 -4.12 -11.39
C ASP A 58 8.24 -3.51 -11.61
N VAL A 59 7.96 -3.03 -12.82
CA VAL A 59 6.61 -2.60 -13.21
C VAL A 59 5.60 -3.75 -13.04
N LYS A 60 5.91 -4.95 -13.56
CA LYS A 60 5.05 -6.14 -13.39
C LYS A 60 4.76 -6.43 -11.93
N LYS A 61 5.79 -6.43 -11.06
CA LYS A 61 5.60 -6.63 -9.61
C LYS A 61 4.67 -5.57 -9.01
N SER A 62 4.93 -4.29 -9.31
CA SER A 62 4.10 -3.18 -8.81
C SER A 62 2.62 -3.31 -9.21
N LEU A 63 2.36 -3.75 -10.45
CA LEU A 63 0.99 -3.96 -10.95
C LEU A 63 0.29 -5.12 -10.26
N VAL A 64 1.03 -6.21 -9.98
CA VAL A 64 0.49 -7.36 -9.23
C VAL A 64 0.13 -6.95 -7.81
N GLU A 65 1.00 -6.20 -7.12
CA GLU A 65 0.73 -5.72 -5.77
C GLU A 65 -0.47 -4.75 -5.73
N LYS A 66 -0.54 -3.79 -6.66
CA LYS A 66 -1.72 -2.89 -6.80
C LYS A 66 -3.01 -3.68 -7.01
N ARG A 67 -2.99 -4.73 -7.83
CA ARG A 67 -4.17 -5.60 -8.06
C ARG A 67 -4.60 -6.35 -6.79
N LYS A 68 -3.65 -6.82 -5.97
CA LYS A 68 -3.96 -7.48 -4.70
C LYS A 68 -4.60 -6.51 -3.71
N LEU A 69 -4.05 -5.31 -3.58
CA LEU A 69 -4.58 -4.26 -2.70
C LEU A 69 -5.99 -3.86 -3.11
N ALA A 70 -6.23 -3.59 -4.40
CA ALA A 70 -7.55 -3.25 -4.90
C ALA A 70 -8.60 -4.35 -4.64
N ARG A 71 -8.22 -5.63 -4.77
CA ARG A 71 -9.11 -6.77 -4.44
C ARG A 71 -9.41 -6.85 -2.94
N ALA A 72 -8.41 -6.59 -2.08
CA ALA A 72 -8.60 -6.58 -0.64
C ALA A 72 -9.50 -5.42 -0.20
N GLU A 73 -9.32 -4.24 -0.78
CA GLU A 73 -10.18 -3.07 -0.54
C GLU A 73 -11.62 -3.32 -0.99
N ALA A 74 -11.83 -3.92 -2.15
CA ALA A 74 -13.17 -4.28 -2.63
C ALA A 74 -13.89 -5.24 -1.68
N LYS A 75 -13.19 -6.28 -1.18
CA LYS A 75 -13.77 -7.22 -0.20
C LYS A 75 -14.14 -6.55 1.12
N LYS A 76 -13.29 -5.63 1.61
CA LYS A 76 -13.57 -4.88 2.84
C LYS A 76 -14.79 -3.98 2.70
N LYS A 77 -14.94 -3.30 1.55
CA LYS A 77 -16.13 -2.49 1.24
C LYS A 77 -17.40 -3.35 1.23
N GLU A 78 -17.37 -4.48 0.53
CA GLU A 78 -18.53 -5.39 0.49
C GLU A 78 -18.93 -5.90 1.89
N GLU A 79 -17.97 -6.18 2.78
CA GLU A 79 -18.26 -6.58 4.15
C GLU A 79 -18.80 -5.42 5.01
N GLN A 80 -18.31 -4.19 4.81
CA GLN A 80 -18.85 -3.00 5.46
C GLN A 80 -20.29 -2.73 5.01
N ASP A 81 -20.56 -2.77 3.71
CA ASP A 81 -21.89 -2.54 3.14
C ASP A 81 -22.91 -3.56 3.70
N LYS A 82 -22.51 -4.84 3.87
CA LYS A 82 -23.33 -5.87 4.52
C LYS A 82 -23.62 -5.56 5.99
N LYS A 83 -22.62 -5.11 6.75
CA LYS A 83 -22.77 -4.75 8.17
C LYS A 83 -23.67 -3.52 8.35
N GLU A 84 -23.52 -2.53 7.48
CA GLU A 84 -24.36 -1.32 7.46
C GLU A 84 -25.81 -1.67 7.14
N ALA A 85 -26.04 -2.50 6.12
CA ALA A 85 -27.39 -3.00 5.79
C ALA A 85 -28.04 -3.79 6.93
N GLU A 86 -27.28 -4.66 7.62
CA GLU A 86 -27.79 -5.39 8.79
C GLU A 86 -28.14 -4.46 9.96
N HIS A 87 -27.30 -3.44 10.23
CA HIS A 87 -27.55 -2.46 11.28
C HIS A 87 -28.81 -1.62 10.98
N GLU A 88 -28.99 -1.23 9.71
CA GLU A 88 -30.16 -0.49 9.26
C GLU A 88 -31.46 -1.31 9.39
N GLN A 89 -31.45 -2.59 9.00
CA GLN A 89 -32.59 -3.50 9.19
C GLN A 89 -32.96 -3.68 10.68
N LYS A 90 -31.96 -3.83 11.56
CA LYS A 90 -32.18 -3.95 13.02
C LYS A 90 -32.81 -2.69 13.62
N ASN A 91 -32.42 -1.51 13.14
CA ASN A 91 -33.00 -0.24 13.59
C ASN A 91 -34.44 -0.05 13.09
N GLN A 92 -34.74 -0.39 11.84
CA GLN A 92 -36.11 -0.32 11.32
C GLN A 92 -37.08 -1.27 12.05
N ALA A 93 -36.61 -2.46 12.47
CA ALA A 93 -37.40 -3.40 13.28
C ALA A 93 -37.71 -2.89 14.70
N LYS A 94 -36.80 -2.09 15.30
CA LYS A 94 -37.04 -1.46 16.61
C LYS A 94 -38.05 -0.31 16.54
N VAL A 95 -38.05 0.47 15.46
CA VAL A 95 -38.97 1.61 15.29
C VAL A 95 -40.42 1.15 15.06
N LYS A 96 -40.64 -0.03 14.47
CA LYS A 96 -41.99 -0.57 14.18
C LYS A 96 -42.66 -1.32 15.33
N GLN A 97 -42.04 -1.47 16.51
CA GLN A 97 -42.72 -2.10 17.64
C GLN A 97 -43.76 -1.14 18.24
N PRO A 98 -45.06 -1.52 18.33
CA PRO A 98 -46.07 -0.68 18.95
C PRO A 98 -45.74 -0.51 20.42
N ARG A 99 -45.61 0.74 20.90
CA ARG A 99 -45.59 1.04 22.34
C ARG A 99 -46.85 0.43 22.95
N LYS A 100 -46.72 -0.65 23.73
CA LYS A 100 -47.85 -1.22 24.51
C LYS A 100 -48.50 -0.08 25.29
N LYS A 101 -49.74 0.30 24.94
CA LYS A 101 -50.55 1.20 25.76
C LYS A 101 -50.68 0.52 27.12
N ARG A 102 -50.06 1.10 28.16
CA ARG A 102 -50.31 0.70 29.55
C ARG A 102 -51.81 0.88 29.78
N LYS A 103 -52.52 -0.19 30.12
CA LYS A 103 -53.93 -0.08 30.51
C LYS A 103 -53.96 0.71 31.82
N LEU A 104 -54.71 1.81 31.80
CA LEU A 104 -55.05 2.60 32.99
C LEU A 104 -56.13 1.80 33.73
N GLY A 105 -55.84 1.38 34.96
CA GLY A 105 -56.79 0.65 35.80
C GLY A 105 -56.21 -0.63 36.34
N ASP A 106 -55.46 -0.49 37.43
CA ASP A 106 -55.57 -1.33 38.62
C ASP A 106 -54.89 -0.52 39.73
N GLU A 107 -55.70 0.28 40.42
CA GLU A 107 -55.33 0.94 41.67
C GLU A 107 -54.92 -0.13 42.68
N PRO A 108 -53.70 -0.11 43.24
CA PRO A 108 -53.38 -0.96 44.37
C PRO A 108 -54.17 -0.47 45.60
N VAL A 109 -55.17 -1.26 45.99
CA VAL A 109 -55.92 -1.08 47.23
C VAL A 109 -54.94 -1.03 48.41
N PRO A 110 -54.92 0.04 49.23
CA PRO A 110 -54.04 0.12 50.37
C PRO A 110 -54.56 -0.79 51.50
N GLN A 111 -53.86 -1.89 51.76
CA GLN A 111 -54.10 -2.71 52.94
C GLN A 111 -53.42 -2.06 54.15
N LYS A 112 -54.23 -1.86 55.19
CA LYS A 112 -53.92 -1.17 56.44
C LYS A 112 -53.01 -2.00 57.36
N THR A 113 -52.21 -1.27 58.14
CA THR A 113 -51.64 -1.56 59.48
C THR A 113 -52.22 -2.80 60.18
N THR A 114 -51.46 -3.69 60.82
CA THR A 114 -50.67 -3.57 62.06
C THR A 114 -49.75 -4.83 62.15
N ASP A 115 -48.68 -5.01 62.93
CA ASP A 115 -48.41 -4.73 64.34
C ASP A 115 -46.90 -4.76 64.61
N LEU A 116 -46.48 -3.87 65.50
CA LEU A 116 -45.16 -3.82 66.13
C LEU A 116 -45.04 -4.93 67.18
N THR A 117 -43.91 -5.64 67.13
CA THR A 117 -43.12 -6.14 68.28
C THR A 117 -43.84 -6.47 69.60
N GLY A 118 -43.78 -7.75 70.02
CA GLY A 118 -43.60 -8.08 71.44
C GLY A 118 -44.21 -9.38 71.96
N LYS A 119 -43.37 -10.42 72.15
CA LYS A 119 -43.38 -11.47 73.22
C LYS A 119 -42.49 -12.63 72.75
N ILE A 120 -41.23 -12.78 73.19
CA ILE A 120 -40.76 -13.33 74.49
C ILE A 120 -41.59 -14.52 74.98
N MET A 121 -40.91 -15.68 75.13
CA MET A 121 -41.17 -16.92 75.89
C MET A 121 -40.81 -18.11 74.98
N LYS A 122 -39.88 -19.04 75.25
CA LYS A 122 -39.09 -19.48 76.40
C LYS A 122 -37.81 -20.12 75.87
#